data_AF-A0A914PB87-F1
#
_entry.id   AF-A0A914PB87-F1
#
_cell.length_a   1.000
_cell.length_b   1.000
_cell.length_c   1.000
_cell.angle_alpha   90.00
_cell.angle_beta   90.00
_cell.angle_gamma   90.00
#
_symmetry.space_group_name_H-M   'P 1'
#
loop_
_entity.id
_entity.type
_entity.pdbx_description
1 polymer ?
#
loop_
_entity_poly.entity_id
_entity_poly.type
_entity_poly.pdbx_seq_one_letter_code
_entity_poly.pdbx_strand_id
1 'polypeptide(L)'
;MKVGPNFDTRLNNVNGVTVRVLMEEIHLKACESRDWSWVRLTGGLLNKQLDELAKAVTHLLVRQKQITVGMPTKSEEAITCPKTKEELKDIFGRAYSDDPNSFTLAQEIIVSLGSLVRTDPQLFVEMFRLRIGLIIQIIASELARIRKLSATEASQRLLAISPYEVKCMLFSLLSGRLLEDITSGEETAAGKEIHTGMGSFRKQIEERKSLRKSVAGGSLQQNEIDDLLDEDDAEEDFQFGIWLRHRRIDGALNRVPPDFYSVIFSCSN
;
A
#
# COMPACT_ATOMS: atom_id res chain seq x y z
N MET A 1 -28.50 -4.34 -25.72
CA MET A 1 -27.55 -3.92 -26.77
C MET A 1 -26.42 -3.16 -26.09
N LYS A 2 -25.20 -3.73 -26.01
CA LYS A 2 -24.04 -3.01 -25.45
C LYS A 2 -23.43 -2.17 -26.57
N VAL A 3 -23.56 -0.86 -26.47
CA VAL A 3 -22.99 0.10 -27.43
C VAL A 3 -21.57 0.48 -27.00
N GLY A 4 -20.67 0.63 -27.98
CA GLY A 4 -19.25 0.94 -27.74
C GLY A 4 -19.00 2.43 -27.43
N PRO A 5 -17.76 2.80 -27.07
CA PRO A 5 -17.40 4.17 -26.69
C PRO A 5 -17.57 5.20 -27.82
N ASN A 6 -17.53 4.74 -29.08
CA ASN A 6 -17.73 5.60 -30.27
C ASN A 6 -19.20 5.72 -30.69
N PHE A 7 -20.12 5.19 -29.88
CA PHE A 7 -21.55 5.32 -30.16
C PHE A 7 -21.97 6.78 -30.04
N ASP A 8 -22.55 7.32 -31.11
CA ASP A 8 -23.09 8.67 -31.13
C ASP A 8 -24.44 8.70 -30.40
N THR A 9 -24.49 9.45 -29.31
CA THR A 9 -25.68 9.60 -28.47
C THR A 9 -26.71 10.55 -29.08
N ARG A 10 -26.30 11.40 -30.05
CA ARG A 10 -27.13 12.48 -30.61
C ARG A 10 -27.79 13.34 -29.54
N LEU A 11 -27.13 13.51 -28.40
CA LEU A 11 -27.63 14.32 -27.29
C LEU A 11 -27.89 15.75 -27.80
N ASN A 12 -29.05 16.32 -27.45
CA ASN A 12 -29.50 17.63 -27.92
C ASN A 12 -29.61 17.78 -29.45
N ASN A 13 -29.84 16.68 -30.19
CA ASN A 13 -29.88 16.67 -31.67
C ASN A 13 -28.56 17.14 -32.34
N VAL A 14 -27.45 17.09 -31.61
CA VAL A 14 -26.12 17.42 -32.14
C VAL A 14 -25.42 16.12 -32.55
N ASN A 15 -24.97 16.04 -33.79
CA ASN A 15 -24.18 14.91 -34.29
C ASN A 15 -22.75 14.95 -33.74
N GLY A 16 -22.16 13.77 -33.51
CA GLY A 16 -20.77 13.64 -33.05
C GLY A 16 -20.59 13.64 -31.52
N VAL A 17 -21.68 13.66 -30.76
CA VAL A 17 -21.65 13.56 -29.29
C VAL A 17 -21.53 12.09 -28.90
N THR A 18 -20.31 11.55 -28.98
CA THR A 18 -20.05 10.15 -28.63
C THR A 18 -20.03 9.93 -27.12
N VAL A 19 -20.27 8.69 -26.68
CA VAL A 19 -20.12 8.29 -25.26
C VAL A 19 -18.72 8.65 -24.73
N ARG A 20 -17.68 8.51 -25.55
CA ARG A 20 -16.31 8.92 -25.21
C ARG A 20 -16.21 10.42 -24.92
N VAL A 21 -16.79 11.28 -25.77
CA VAL A 21 -16.76 12.74 -25.58
C VAL A 21 -17.46 13.14 -24.29
N LEU A 22 -18.64 12.56 -24.01
CA LEU A 22 -19.36 12.80 -22.76
C LEU A 22 -18.55 12.32 -21.54
N MET A 23 -17.89 11.16 -21.65
CA MET A 23 -17.05 10.64 -20.57
C MET A 23 -15.81 11.54 -20.33
N GLU A 24 -15.22 12.10 -21.38
CA GLU A 24 -14.12 13.08 -21.26
C GLU A 24 -14.58 14.37 -20.57
N GLU A 25 -15.80 14.84 -20.84
CA GLU A 25 -16.40 15.98 -20.15
C GLU A 25 -16.63 15.69 -18.66
N ILE A 26 -17.17 14.51 -18.31
CA ILE A 26 -17.35 14.10 -16.91
C ILE A 26 -15.99 14.02 -16.22
N HIS A 27 -14.99 13.45 -16.87
CA HIS A 27 -13.63 13.38 -16.34
C HIS A 27 -13.05 14.76 -16.03
N LEU A 28 -13.22 15.73 -16.94
CA LEU A 28 -12.77 17.11 -16.73
C LEU A 28 -13.47 17.75 -15.53
N LYS A 29 -14.80 17.64 -15.44
CA LYS A 29 -15.59 18.15 -14.32
C LYS A 29 -15.19 17.51 -12.99
N ALA A 30 -14.90 16.21 -12.98
CA ALA A 30 -14.43 15.49 -11.79
C ALA A 30 -13.06 15.99 -11.32
N CYS A 31 -12.16 16.30 -12.27
CA CYS A 31 -10.87 16.92 -11.95
C CYS A 31 -11.04 18.32 -11.35
N GLU A 32 -11.94 19.14 -11.90
CA GLU A 32 -12.24 20.49 -11.40
C GLU A 32 -12.85 20.46 -9.99
N SER A 33 -13.79 19.55 -9.74
CA SER A 33 -14.41 19.36 -8.42
C SER A 33 -13.53 18.60 -7.42
N ARG A 34 -12.39 18.05 -7.88
CA ARG A 34 -11.49 17.19 -7.09
C ARG A 34 -12.20 15.94 -6.54
N ASP A 35 -13.17 15.41 -7.28
CA ASP A 35 -13.82 14.15 -6.92
C ASP A 35 -12.98 12.96 -7.40
N TRP A 36 -12.09 12.51 -6.53
CA TRP A 36 -11.10 11.49 -6.87
C TRP A 36 -11.71 10.13 -7.25
N SER A 37 -12.89 9.80 -6.73
CA SER A 37 -13.59 8.55 -7.10
C SER A 37 -13.95 8.58 -8.58
N TRP A 38 -14.54 9.69 -9.02
CA TRP A 38 -14.89 9.87 -10.42
C TRP A 38 -13.67 10.08 -11.30
N VAL A 39 -12.64 10.79 -10.85
CA VAL A 39 -11.37 10.92 -11.61
C VAL A 39 -10.78 9.55 -11.91
N ARG A 40 -10.71 8.65 -10.92
CA ARG A 40 -10.16 7.30 -11.09
C ARG A 40 -11.02 6.43 -11.99
N LEU A 41 -12.34 6.44 -11.78
CA LEU A 41 -13.28 5.67 -12.59
C LEU A 41 -13.26 6.10 -14.06
N THR A 42 -13.43 7.39 -14.31
CA THR A 42 -13.47 7.95 -15.67
C THR A 42 -12.12 7.85 -16.36
N GLY A 43 -11.01 8.05 -15.65
CA GLY A 43 -9.66 7.87 -16.15
C GLY A 43 -9.41 6.43 -16.62
N GLY A 44 -9.86 5.45 -15.83
CA GLY A 44 -9.75 4.04 -16.17
C GLY A 44 -10.63 3.64 -17.35
N LEU A 45 -11.88 4.10 -17.39
CA LEU A 45 -12.80 3.83 -18.50
C LEU A 45 -12.31 4.42 -19.82
N LEU A 46 -11.63 5.57 -19.76
CA LEU A 46 -11.00 6.20 -20.92
C LEU A 46 -9.62 5.60 -21.27
N ASN A 47 -9.11 4.65 -20.46
CA ASN A 47 -7.76 4.10 -20.53
C ASN A 47 -6.68 5.19 -20.57
N LYS A 48 -6.85 6.23 -19.74
CA LYS A 48 -5.88 7.32 -19.61
C LYS A 48 -4.65 6.86 -18.85
N GLN A 49 -3.48 7.16 -19.40
CA GLN A 49 -2.20 6.83 -18.80
C GLN A 49 -1.57 8.07 -18.21
N LEU A 50 -1.03 7.95 -16.98
CA LEU A 50 -0.30 9.05 -16.34
C LEU A 50 1.03 9.28 -17.07
N ASP A 51 1.35 10.54 -17.38
CA ASP A 51 2.54 10.87 -18.17
C ASP A 51 3.85 10.49 -17.48
N GLU A 52 3.91 10.59 -16.15
CA GLU A 52 5.08 10.23 -15.35
C GLU A 52 5.23 8.71 -15.11
N LEU A 53 4.30 7.87 -15.59
CA LEU A 53 4.30 6.43 -15.29
C LEU A 53 5.56 5.73 -15.80
N ALA A 54 5.91 5.92 -17.09
CA ALA A 54 7.07 5.25 -17.69
C ALA A 54 8.39 5.65 -17.01
N LYS A 55 8.49 6.91 -16.61
CA LYS A 55 9.63 7.46 -15.87
C LYS A 55 9.69 6.89 -14.44
N ALA A 56 8.56 6.80 -13.74
CA ALA A 56 8.48 6.20 -12.42
C ALA A 56 8.87 4.71 -12.43
N VAL A 57 8.38 3.94 -13.40
CA VAL A 57 8.78 2.54 -13.63
C VAL A 57 10.30 2.44 -13.84
N THR A 58 10.87 3.29 -14.68
CA THR A 58 12.31 3.32 -14.93
C THR A 58 13.10 3.63 -13.66
N HIS A 59 12.68 4.61 -12.87
CA HIS A 59 13.34 4.96 -11.60
C HIS A 59 13.34 3.84 -10.56
N LEU A 60 12.30 3.00 -10.55
CA LEU A 60 12.21 1.82 -9.69
C LEU A 60 13.14 0.72 -10.20
N LEU A 61 13.11 0.42 -11.50
CA LEU A 61 13.92 -0.64 -12.10
C LEU A 61 15.42 -0.38 -12.04
N VAL A 62 15.88 0.86 -12.26
CA VAL A 62 17.30 1.22 -12.14
C VAL A 62 17.84 0.97 -10.72
N ARG A 63 16.98 1.08 -9.70
CA ARG A 63 17.30 0.73 -8.30
C ARG A 63 17.06 -0.72 -7.96
N GLN A 64 16.99 -1.59 -8.98
CA GLN A 64 16.78 -3.03 -8.85
C GLN A 64 15.46 -3.38 -8.14
N LYS A 65 14.43 -2.54 -8.29
CA LYS A 65 13.08 -2.79 -7.78
C LYS A 65 12.19 -3.24 -8.93
N GLN A 66 11.94 -4.54 -9.00
CA GLN A 66 10.97 -5.10 -9.94
C GLN A 66 9.55 -4.73 -9.51
N ILE A 67 8.61 -4.65 -10.45
CA ILE A 67 7.23 -4.28 -10.17
C ILE A 67 6.32 -5.39 -10.69
N THR A 68 5.26 -5.71 -9.97
CA THR A 68 4.15 -6.50 -10.52
C THR A 68 2.83 -5.73 -10.41
N VAL A 69 2.04 -5.76 -11.48
CA VAL A 69 0.73 -5.11 -11.57
C VAL A 69 -0.37 -6.15 -11.74
N GLY A 70 -1.58 -5.79 -11.35
CA GLY A 70 -2.72 -6.70 -11.30
C GLY A 70 -2.89 -7.38 -9.94
N MET A 71 -3.79 -8.36 -9.90
CA MET A 71 -4.14 -9.11 -8.69
C MET A 71 -3.66 -10.55 -8.80
N PRO A 72 -2.98 -11.11 -7.77
CA PRO A 72 -2.49 -12.48 -7.81
C PRO A 72 -3.57 -13.54 -8.04
N THR A 73 -4.82 -13.23 -7.68
CA THR A 73 -5.97 -14.13 -7.86
C THR A 73 -6.56 -14.14 -9.26
N LYS A 74 -6.20 -13.17 -10.11
CA LYS A 74 -6.79 -13.00 -11.46
C LYS A 74 -5.72 -13.01 -12.54
N SER A 75 -4.95 -11.93 -12.59
CA SER A 75 -3.93 -11.66 -13.59
C SER A 75 -2.87 -10.79 -12.94
N GLU A 76 -1.64 -11.29 -12.87
CA GLU A 76 -0.51 -10.56 -12.33
C GLU A 76 0.60 -10.54 -13.39
N GLU A 77 1.02 -9.33 -13.76
CA GLU A 77 2.05 -9.12 -14.77
C GLU A 77 3.29 -8.48 -14.17
N ALA A 78 4.44 -9.07 -14.45
CA ALA A 78 5.73 -8.57 -13.98
C ALA A 78 6.35 -7.60 -14.99
N ILE A 79 6.80 -6.46 -14.48
CA ILE A 79 7.57 -5.46 -15.21
C ILE A 79 8.99 -5.53 -14.65
N THR A 80 9.89 -6.17 -15.39
CA THR A 80 11.28 -6.41 -14.99
C THR A 80 12.30 -5.64 -15.82
N CYS A 81 11.87 -5.03 -16.93
CA CYS A 81 12.69 -4.17 -17.78
C CYS A 81 11.93 -2.88 -18.11
N PRO A 82 12.63 -1.77 -18.44
CA PRO A 82 11.98 -0.53 -18.85
C PRO A 82 11.04 -0.77 -20.02
N LYS A 83 9.87 -0.14 -19.98
CA LYS A 83 8.80 -0.29 -20.95
C LYS A 83 8.42 1.04 -21.57
N THR A 84 8.06 1.01 -22.85
CA THR A 84 7.48 2.15 -23.57
C THR A 84 6.08 2.48 -23.05
N LYS A 85 5.57 3.66 -23.43
CA LYS A 85 4.23 4.11 -23.02
C LYS A 85 3.16 3.14 -23.52
N GLU A 86 3.31 2.67 -24.75
CA GLU A 86 2.45 1.71 -25.44
C GLU A 86 2.49 0.34 -24.77
N GLU A 87 3.67 -0.23 -24.51
CA GLU A 87 3.79 -1.51 -23.82
C GLU A 87 3.16 -1.47 -22.42
N LEU A 88 3.36 -0.38 -21.68
CA LEU A 88 2.73 -0.21 -20.37
C LEU A 88 1.20 -0.15 -20.49
N LYS A 89 0.68 0.52 -21.52
CA LYS A 89 -0.77 0.57 -21.77
C LYS A 89 -1.34 -0.83 -21.99
N ASP A 90 -0.64 -1.67 -22.76
CA ASP A 90 -1.07 -3.05 -23.02
C ASP A 90 -0.97 -3.95 -21.79
N ILE A 91 0.09 -3.80 -20.99
CA ILE A 91 0.26 -4.52 -19.71
C ILE A 91 -0.88 -4.17 -18.75
N PHE A 92 -1.17 -2.88 -18.56
CA PHE A 92 -2.24 -2.47 -17.65
C PHE A 92 -3.63 -2.85 -18.18
N GLY A 93 -3.85 -2.77 -19.50
CA GLY A 93 -5.11 -3.21 -20.12
C GLY A 93 -5.39 -4.70 -19.90
N ARG A 94 -4.35 -5.54 -19.90
CA ARG A 94 -4.46 -6.98 -19.59
C ARG A 94 -4.57 -7.27 -18.08
N ALA A 95 -3.84 -6.53 -17.24
CA ALA A 95 -3.82 -6.75 -15.79
C ALA A 95 -5.08 -6.26 -15.07
N TYR A 96 -5.75 -5.22 -15.59
CA TYR A 96 -6.90 -4.56 -14.96
C TYR A 96 -8.13 -4.45 -15.88
N SER A 97 -8.31 -5.40 -16.80
CA SER A 97 -9.37 -5.36 -17.83
C SER A 97 -10.79 -5.23 -17.26
N ASP A 98 -11.01 -5.67 -16.02
CA ASP A 98 -12.30 -5.72 -15.34
C ASP A 98 -12.47 -4.67 -14.23
N ASP A 99 -11.43 -3.89 -13.92
CA ASP A 99 -11.45 -2.90 -12.85
C ASP A 99 -10.78 -1.57 -13.25
N PRO A 100 -11.58 -0.62 -13.79
CA PRO A 100 -11.11 0.72 -14.16
C PRO A 100 -10.56 1.53 -12.98
N ASN A 101 -11.09 1.32 -11.77
CA ASN A 101 -10.64 2.05 -10.60
C ASN A 101 -9.24 1.61 -10.19
N SER A 102 -9.01 0.29 -10.13
CA SER A 102 -7.69 -0.27 -9.85
C SER A 102 -6.69 0.06 -10.95
N PHE A 103 -7.11 0.12 -12.22
CA PHE A 103 -6.26 0.57 -13.33
C PHE A 103 -5.65 1.95 -13.08
N THR A 104 -6.45 2.93 -12.65
CA THR A 104 -5.95 4.29 -12.37
C THR A 104 -5.17 4.35 -11.06
N LEU A 105 -5.68 3.72 -10.00
CA LEU A 105 -5.04 3.72 -8.68
C LEU A 105 -3.66 3.06 -8.70
N ALA A 106 -3.49 1.96 -9.44
CA ALA A 106 -2.20 1.29 -9.58
C ALA A 106 -1.14 2.19 -10.23
N GLN A 107 -1.53 2.98 -11.24
CA GLN A 107 -0.62 3.95 -11.85
C GLN A 107 -0.23 5.04 -10.86
N GLU A 108 -1.18 5.59 -10.09
CA GLU A 108 -0.90 6.60 -9.06
C GLU A 108 0.08 6.07 -8.00
N ILE A 109 -0.10 4.82 -7.58
CA ILE A 109 0.79 4.16 -6.62
C ILE A 109 2.19 3.99 -7.20
N ILE A 110 2.33 3.52 -8.45
CA ILE A 110 3.65 3.39 -9.09
C ILE A 110 4.35 4.74 -9.22
N VAL A 111 3.63 5.78 -9.63
CA VAL A 111 4.17 7.15 -9.71
C VAL A 111 4.62 7.64 -8.33
N SER A 112 3.82 7.38 -7.30
CA SER A 112 4.15 7.74 -5.91
C SER A 112 5.39 6.98 -5.42
N LEU A 113 5.47 5.67 -5.65
CA LEU A 113 6.62 4.84 -5.31
C LEU A 113 7.87 5.28 -6.08
N GLY A 114 7.74 5.63 -7.36
CA GLY A 114 8.83 6.19 -8.18
C GLY A 114 9.32 7.54 -7.66
N SER A 115 8.44 8.35 -7.05
CA SER A 115 8.86 9.54 -6.30
C SER A 115 9.61 9.16 -5.03
N LEU A 116 9.05 8.26 -4.21
CA LEU A 116 9.61 7.89 -2.91
C LEU A 116 10.97 7.19 -3.04
N VAL A 117 11.14 6.31 -4.02
CA VAL A 117 12.43 5.63 -4.24
C VAL A 117 13.53 6.62 -4.62
N ARG A 118 13.17 7.79 -5.16
CA ARG A 118 14.11 8.88 -5.45
C ARG A 118 14.44 9.74 -4.25
N THR A 119 13.45 10.08 -3.42
CA THR A 119 13.63 10.98 -2.28
C THR A 119 14.17 10.23 -1.07
N ASP A 120 13.68 9.03 -0.81
CA ASP A 120 13.92 8.24 0.40
C ASP A 120 14.25 6.78 0.04
N PRO A 121 15.40 6.50 -0.60
CA PRO A 121 15.75 5.16 -1.07
C PRO A 121 15.86 4.12 0.06
N GLN A 122 16.11 4.56 1.29
CA GLN A 122 16.21 3.70 2.48
C GLN A 122 14.90 2.95 2.78
N LEU A 123 13.75 3.49 2.39
CA LEU A 123 12.44 2.84 2.56
C LEU A 123 12.30 1.52 1.78
N PHE A 124 13.18 1.30 0.80
CA PHE A 124 13.14 0.17 -0.12
C PHE A 124 14.28 -0.82 0.11
N VAL A 125 15.03 -0.68 1.20
CA VAL A 125 16.02 -1.69 1.61
C VAL A 125 15.30 -3.04 1.80
N GLU A 126 15.99 -4.13 1.46
CA GLU A 126 15.48 -5.51 1.54
C GLU A 126 14.24 -5.85 0.69
N MET A 127 13.76 -4.92 -0.15
CA MET A 127 12.63 -5.15 -1.05
C MET A 127 13.13 -5.28 -2.48
N PHE A 128 12.90 -6.43 -3.13
CA PHE A 128 13.37 -6.68 -4.50
C PHE A 128 12.25 -6.54 -5.54
N ARG A 129 11.02 -6.78 -5.10
CA ARG A 129 9.84 -6.77 -5.98
C ARG A 129 8.64 -6.14 -5.27
N LEU A 130 8.10 -5.09 -5.85
CA LEU A 130 6.93 -4.36 -5.39
C LEU A 130 5.67 -4.93 -6.04
N ARG A 131 4.81 -5.58 -5.25
CA ARG A 131 3.54 -6.13 -5.76
C ARG A 131 2.43 -5.10 -5.57
N ILE A 132 2.11 -4.37 -6.63
CA ILE A 132 1.22 -3.20 -6.56
C ILE A 132 -0.19 -3.58 -6.11
N GLY A 133 -0.73 -4.71 -6.59
CA GLY A 133 -2.04 -5.21 -6.15
C GLY A 133 -2.10 -5.53 -4.65
N LEU A 134 -1.05 -6.11 -4.09
CA LEU A 134 -1.00 -6.41 -2.65
C LEU A 134 -0.81 -5.14 -1.81
N ILE A 135 -0.03 -4.17 -2.31
CA ILE A 135 0.11 -2.85 -1.67
C ILE A 135 -1.26 -2.16 -1.59
N ILE A 136 -2.06 -2.18 -2.67
CA ILE A 136 -3.43 -1.65 -2.66
C ILE A 136 -4.27 -2.34 -1.59
N GLN A 137 -4.23 -3.68 -1.51
CA GLN A 137 -4.99 -4.43 -0.51
C GLN A 137 -4.60 -4.08 0.94
N ILE A 138 -3.31 -3.88 1.20
CA ILE A 138 -2.86 -3.47 2.52
C ILE A 138 -3.36 -2.07 2.83
N ILE A 139 -3.18 -1.12 1.93
CA ILE A 139 -3.67 0.25 2.14
C ILE A 139 -5.16 0.25 2.43
N ALA A 140 -5.96 -0.54 1.68
CA ALA A 140 -7.38 -0.67 1.92
C ALA A 140 -7.70 -1.31 3.29
N SER A 141 -7.03 -2.42 3.64
CA SER A 141 -7.21 -3.11 4.92
C SER A 141 -6.86 -2.21 6.10
N GLU A 142 -5.86 -1.38 5.91
CA GLU A 142 -5.32 -0.52 6.92
C GLU A 142 -6.15 0.75 7.11
N LEU A 143 -6.67 1.30 6.00
CA LEU A 143 -7.70 2.33 6.03
C LEU A 143 -8.96 1.84 6.76
N ALA A 144 -9.37 0.59 6.52
CA ALA A 144 -10.49 -0.04 7.21
C ALA A 144 -10.26 -0.06 8.72
N ARG A 145 -9.06 -0.44 9.16
CA ARG A 145 -8.68 -0.50 10.57
C ARG A 145 -8.67 0.89 11.22
N ILE A 146 -7.97 1.85 10.62
CA ILE A 146 -7.81 3.21 11.19
C ILE A 146 -9.18 3.89 11.34
N ARG A 147 -10.07 3.70 10.36
CA ARG A 147 -11.39 4.35 10.33
C ARG A 147 -12.52 3.47 10.88
N LYS A 148 -12.22 2.27 11.38
CA LYS A 148 -13.19 1.27 11.85
C LYS A 148 -14.33 1.02 10.84
N LEU A 149 -13.96 0.90 9.56
CA LEU A 149 -14.89 0.68 8.45
C LEU A 149 -14.94 -0.81 8.08
N SER A 150 -16.03 -1.21 7.43
CA SER A 150 -16.08 -2.50 6.75
C SER A 150 -15.10 -2.54 5.57
N ALA A 151 -14.72 -3.74 5.12
CA ALA A 151 -13.77 -3.90 4.00
C ALA A 151 -14.28 -3.27 2.68
N THR A 152 -15.59 -3.33 2.45
CA THR A 152 -16.24 -2.74 1.26
C THR A 152 -16.22 -1.22 1.31
N GLU A 153 -16.60 -0.64 2.45
CA GLU A 153 -16.55 0.81 2.67
C GLU A 153 -15.12 1.35 2.60
N ALA A 154 -14.15 0.64 3.19
CA ALA A 154 -12.75 1.04 3.12
C ALA A 154 -12.23 1.05 1.69
N SER A 155 -12.62 0.05 0.88
CA SER A 155 -12.27 0.01 -0.55
C SER A 155 -12.87 1.19 -1.32
N GLN A 156 -14.15 1.52 -1.06
CA GLN A 156 -14.78 2.71 -1.65
C GLN A 156 -14.12 4.01 -1.20
N ARG A 157 -13.77 4.12 0.09
CA ARG A 157 -13.09 5.30 0.64
C ARG A 157 -11.68 5.46 0.08
N LEU A 158 -10.96 4.37 -0.16
CA LEU A 158 -9.66 4.40 -0.83
C LEU A 158 -9.76 5.00 -2.24
N LEU A 159 -10.86 4.76 -2.95
CA LEU A 159 -11.10 5.39 -4.25
C LEU A 159 -11.44 6.88 -4.16
N ALA A 160 -11.86 7.37 -2.99
CA ALA A 160 -12.26 8.75 -2.77
C ALA A 160 -11.15 9.66 -2.22
N ILE A 161 -10.07 9.10 -1.68
CA ILE A 161 -8.99 9.91 -1.09
C ILE A 161 -8.08 10.51 -2.16
N SER A 162 -7.43 11.63 -1.84
CA SER A 162 -6.57 12.32 -2.80
C SER A 162 -5.28 11.53 -3.11
N PRO A 163 -4.64 11.76 -4.27
CA PRO A 163 -3.34 11.17 -4.60
C PRO A 163 -2.24 11.50 -3.58
N TYR A 164 -2.32 12.68 -2.94
CA TYR A 164 -1.41 13.06 -1.87
C TYR A 164 -1.60 12.17 -0.62
N GLU A 165 -2.85 11.93 -0.21
CA GLU A 165 -3.14 11.02 0.91
C GLU A 165 -2.69 9.58 0.62
N VAL A 166 -2.88 9.09 -0.62
CA VAL A 166 -2.34 7.79 -1.06
C VAL A 166 -0.83 7.75 -0.89
N LYS A 167 -0.11 8.79 -1.33
CA LYS A 167 1.34 8.91 -1.16
C LYS A 167 1.76 8.92 0.32
N CYS A 168 1.04 9.64 1.17
CA CYS A 168 1.30 9.68 2.61
C CYS A 168 1.10 8.31 3.27
N MET A 169 0.03 7.59 2.91
CA MET A 169 -0.20 6.23 3.42
C MET A 169 0.89 5.26 2.93
N LEU A 170 1.31 5.36 1.66
CA LEU A 170 2.43 4.59 1.12
C LEU A 170 3.71 4.85 1.91
N PHE A 171 4.03 6.13 2.16
CA PHE A 171 5.21 6.50 2.94
C PHE A 171 5.17 5.88 4.34
N SER A 172 4.04 6.00 5.04
CA SER A 172 3.90 5.45 6.39
C SER A 172 3.93 3.92 6.41
N LEU A 173 3.36 3.26 5.39
CA LEU A 173 3.42 1.80 5.22
C LEU A 173 4.86 1.34 5.00
N LEU A 174 5.61 1.98 4.10
CA LEU A 174 7.01 1.64 3.82
C LEU A 174 7.95 1.94 4.99
N SER A 175 7.68 3.04 5.71
CA SER A 175 8.45 3.48 6.88
C SER A 175 8.20 2.65 8.13
N GLY A 176 7.18 1.78 8.14
CA GLY A 176 6.78 1.03 9.33
C GLY A 176 6.08 1.87 10.41
N ARG A 177 5.97 3.20 10.26
CA ARG A 177 5.30 4.12 11.22
C ARG A 177 3.82 3.84 11.40
N LEU A 178 3.20 3.24 10.39
CA LEU A 178 1.79 2.90 10.44
C LEU A 178 1.48 1.76 11.44
N LEU A 179 2.53 1.23 12.08
CA LEU A 179 2.48 0.23 13.14
C LEU A 179 2.36 0.82 14.55
N GLU A 180 2.61 2.12 14.77
CA GLU A 180 2.84 2.64 16.14
C GLU A 180 1.77 3.62 16.70
N ASP A 181 1.13 4.49 15.91
CA ASP A 181 0.51 5.69 16.53
C ASP A 181 -1.03 5.76 16.59
N ILE A 182 -1.72 4.88 17.33
CA ILE A 182 -3.07 5.23 17.84
C ILE A 182 -3.35 4.78 19.30
N THR A 183 -2.56 3.89 19.93
CA THR A 183 -2.96 3.33 21.25
C THR A 183 -2.16 3.78 22.46
N SER A 184 -1.07 4.54 22.31
CA SER A 184 -0.38 5.14 23.47
C SER A 184 -0.45 6.65 23.38
N GLY A 185 -1.48 7.22 24.03
CA GLY A 185 -1.34 8.57 24.53
C GLY A 185 -0.16 8.66 25.50
N GLU A 186 0.37 9.86 25.61
CA GLU A 186 1.43 10.31 26.53
C GLU A 186 2.86 10.25 25.99
N GLU A 187 3.27 11.42 25.49
CA GLU A 187 4.56 12.07 25.68
C GLU A 187 5.80 11.17 25.81
N THR A 188 6.64 11.15 24.78
CA THR A 188 8.07 11.41 24.97
C THR A 188 8.74 11.79 23.65
N ALA A 189 8.93 13.09 23.48
CA ALA A 189 9.85 13.65 22.51
C ALA A 189 11.29 13.37 22.98
N ALA A 190 11.95 12.37 22.41
CA ALA A 190 13.41 12.30 22.36
C ALA A 190 13.84 11.34 21.25
N GLY A 191 14.69 11.83 20.34
CA GLY A 191 15.19 11.08 19.19
C GLY A 191 15.76 9.71 19.60
N LYS A 192 15.05 8.65 19.24
CA LYS A 192 15.62 7.31 19.08
C LYS A 192 15.71 7.07 17.58
N GLU A 193 16.91 6.77 17.11
CA GLU A 193 17.15 6.31 15.75
C GLU A 193 16.25 5.10 15.46
N ILE A 194 15.24 5.34 14.62
CA ILE A 194 14.25 4.34 14.25
C ILE A 194 14.90 3.43 13.23
N HIS A 195 15.53 2.35 13.71
CA HIS A 195 15.96 1.26 12.84
C HIS A 195 14.71 0.59 12.24
N THR A 196 14.39 0.97 11.00
CA THR A 196 13.39 0.31 10.17
C THR A 196 13.89 -1.08 9.76
N GLY A 197 13.45 -2.11 10.48
CA GLY A 197 13.75 -3.52 10.21
C GLY A 197 13.38 -4.40 11.40
N MET A 198 13.36 -5.72 11.20
CA MET A 198 13.06 -6.76 12.22
C MET A 198 13.74 -6.57 13.59
N GLY A 199 14.80 -5.76 13.66
CA GLY A 199 15.48 -5.38 14.89
C GLY A 199 14.58 -4.63 15.89
N SER A 200 13.63 -3.80 15.48
CA SER A 200 12.80 -3.02 16.41
C SER A 200 11.88 -3.93 17.24
N PHE A 201 11.20 -4.88 16.58
CA PHE A 201 10.33 -5.86 17.25
C PHE A 201 11.09 -6.81 18.18
N ARG A 202 12.24 -7.34 17.73
CA ARG A 202 13.03 -8.27 18.54
C ARG A 202 13.57 -7.58 19.79
N LYS A 203 14.08 -6.34 19.66
CA LYS A 203 14.56 -5.56 20.80
C LYS A 203 13.44 -5.17 21.76
N GLN A 204 12.24 -4.81 21.27
CA GLN A 204 11.08 -4.53 22.14
C GLN A 204 10.63 -5.76 22.94
N ILE A 205 10.61 -6.94 22.33
CA ILE A 205 10.28 -8.20 23.01
C ILE A 205 11.35 -8.52 24.06
N GLU A 206 12.63 -8.30 23.74
CA GLU A 206 13.77 -8.60 24.63
C GLU A 206 13.87 -7.60 25.79
N GLU A 207 13.66 -6.31 25.54
CA GLU A 207 13.59 -5.23 26.54
C GLU A 207 12.42 -5.47 27.50
N ARG A 208 11.23 -5.84 26.99
CA ARG A 208 10.05 -6.16 27.82
C ARG A 208 10.16 -7.48 28.58
N LYS A 209 10.83 -8.50 28.02
CA LYS A 209 11.19 -9.71 28.78
C LYS A 209 12.18 -9.42 29.90
N SER A 210 13.11 -8.48 29.71
CA SER A 210 14.04 -8.07 30.78
C SER A 210 13.31 -7.35 31.92
N LEU A 211 12.30 -6.53 31.61
CA LEU A 211 11.45 -5.86 32.60
C LEU A 211 10.62 -6.86 33.43
N ARG A 212 10.08 -7.92 32.81
CA ARG A 212 9.37 -9.00 33.54
C ARG A 212 10.31 -9.78 34.47
N LYS A 213 11.59 -9.94 34.10
CA LYS A 213 12.59 -10.61 34.95
C LYS A 213 13.03 -9.78 36.16
N SER A 214 12.96 -8.45 36.08
CA SER A 214 13.25 -7.58 37.23
C SER A 214 12.10 -7.48 38.25
N VAL A 215 10.86 -7.78 37.85
CA VAL A 215 9.68 -7.74 38.76
C VAL A 215 9.48 -9.09 39.48
N ALA A 216 9.93 -10.21 38.90
CA ALA A 216 9.85 -11.54 39.50
C ALA A 216 10.88 -11.82 40.64
N GLY A 217 11.46 -10.76 41.24
CA GLY A 217 12.48 -10.84 42.29
C GLY A 217 12.01 -10.49 43.71
N GLY A 218 10.73 -10.21 43.93
CA GLY A 218 10.17 -9.86 45.25
C GLY A 218 9.15 -10.89 45.74
N SER A 219 9.38 -11.49 46.90
CA SER A 219 8.52 -12.52 47.48
C SER A 219 7.25 -11.94 48.14
N LEU A 220 6.18 -12.76 48.12
CA LEU A 220 5.07 -12.84 49.09
C LEU A 220 4.02 -11.72 49.09
N GLN A 221 2.88 -11.97 48.46
CA GLN A 221 1.62 -12.33 49.15
C GLN A 221 0.58 -12.77 48.11
N GLN A 222 -0.03 -13.92 48.39
CA GLN A 222 -0.97 -14.60 47.53
C GLN A 222 -2.36 -14.34 48.09
N ASN A 223 -3.08 -13.39 47.48
CA ASN A 223 -4.55 -13.22 47.48
C ASN A 223 -4.85 -11.97 46.64
N GLU A 224 -5.88 -12.04 45.78
CA GLU A 224 -6.22 -11.10 44.69
C GLU A 224 -5.53 -11.39 43.35
N ILE A 225 -5.86 -12.53 42.73
CA ILE A 225 -5.62 -12.79 41.30
C ILE A 225 -6.93 -13.35 40.73
N ASP A 226 -7.86 -12.46 40.41
CA ASP A 226 -9.00 -12.81 39.54
C ASP A 226 -9.36 -11.68 38.55
N ASP A 227 -8.59 -10.59 38.52
CA ASP A 227 -8.81 -9.42 37.64
C ASP A 227 -7.62 -9.13 36.69
N LEU A 228 -6.59 -10.00 36.68
CA LEU A 228 -5.36 -9.83 35.87
C LEU A 228 -5.26 -10.80 34.67
N LEU A 229 -6.22 -11.72 34.51
CA LEU A 229 -6.18 -12.73 33.45
C LEU A 229 -6.82 -12.26 32.13
N ASP A 230 -7.60 -11.17 32.14
CA ASP A 230 -8.22 -10.62 30.93
C ASP A 230 -7.32 -9.62 30.18
N GLU A 231 -6.34 -9.00 30.85
CA GLU A 231 -5.38 -8.08 30.19
C GLU A 231 -4.28 -8.84 29.42
N ASP A 232 -3.79 -9.96 29.97
CA ASP A 232 -2.72 -10.75 29.34
C ASP A 232 -3.18 -11.42 28.02
N ASP A 233 -4.40 -11.96 27.97
CA ASP A 233 -4.96 -12.56 26.75
C ASP A 233 -5.24 -11.51 25.66
N ALA A 234 -5.70 -10.30 26.06
CA ALA A 234 -5.90 -9.19 25.14
C ALA A 234 -4.58 -8.60 24.61
N GLU A 235 -3.52 -8.58 25.43
CA GLU A 235 -2.18 -8.16 25.03
C GLU A 235 -1.49 -9.17 24.10
N GLU A 236 -1.63 -10.47 24.35
CA GLU A 236 -1.13 -11.52 23.46
C GLU A 236 -1.85 -11.50 22.11
N ASP A 237 -3.18 -11.32 22.10
CA ASP A 237 -3.97 -11.14 20.86
C ASP A 237 -3.59 -9.87 20.11
N PHE A 238 -3.31 -8.77 20.82
CA PHE A 238 -2.83 -7.52 20.22
C PHE A 238 -1.44 -7.70 19.60
N GLN A 239 -0.52 -8.38 20.30
CA GLN A 239 0.83 -8.65 19.84
C GLN A 239 0.85 -9.62 18.65
N PHE A 240 0.01 -10.65 18.68
CA PHE A 240 -0.21 -11.56 17.55
C PHE A 240 -0.80 -10.83 16.34
N GLY A 241 -1.77 -9.94 16.57
CA GLY A 241 -2.36 -9.08 15.54
C GLY A 241 -1.36 -8.09 14.93
N ILE A 242 -0.40 -7.58 15.70
CA ILE A 242 0.72 -6.77 15.21
C ILE A 242 1.66 -7.62 14.35
N TRP A 243 2.07 -8.79 14.84
CA TRP A 243 2.98 -9.68 14.11
C TRP A 243 2.40 -10.16 12.78
N LEU A 244 1.13 -10.57 12.78
CA LEU A 244 0.45 -11.02 11.56
C LEU A 244 0.31 -9.88 10.54
N ARG A 245 0.07 -8.65 11.00
CA ARG A 245 0.05 -7.45 10.14
C ARG A 245 1.43 -7.17 9.55
N HIS A 246 2.47 -7.17 10.37
CA HIS A 246 3.85 -6.99 9.91
C HIS A 246 4.20 -8.02 8.84
N ARG A 247 3.88 -9.30 9.07
CA ARG A 247 4.11 -10.38 8.11
C ARG A 247 3.30 -10.23 6.82
N ARG A 248 2.07 -9.73 6.91
CA ARG A 248 1.25 -9.41 5.72
C ARG A 248 1.85 -8.26 4.91
N ILE A 249 2.36 -7.22 5.59
CA ILE A 249 3.02 -6.08 4.97
C ILE A 249 4.31 -6.54 4.28
N ASP A 250 5.20 -7.20 5.02
CA ASP A 250 6.47 -7.67 4.48
C ASP A 250 6.27 -8.69 3.36
N GLY A 251 5.29 -9.59 3.50
CA GLY A 251 4.93 -10.54 2.45
C GLY A 251 4.40 -9.88 1.19
N ALA A 252 3.64 -8.79 1.30
CA ALA A 252 3.17 -8.05 0.13
C ALA A 252 4.25 -7.18 -0.52
N LEU A 253 5.17 -6.66 0.30
CA LEU A 253 6.33 -5.88 -0.14
C LEU A 253 7.49 -6.74 -0.61
N ASN A 254 7.38 -8.07 -0.48
CA ASN A 254 8.48 -9.03 -0.61
C ASN A 254 9.74 -8.55 0.12
N ARG A 255 9.57 -8.01 1.32
CA ARG A 255 10.66 -7.57 2.19
C ARG A 255 11.20 -8.79 2.93
N VAL A 256 12.51 -8.96 2.93
CA VAL A 256 13.18 -10.05 3.64
C VAL A 256 13.84 -9.52 4.92
N PRO A 257 14.27 -10.40 5.86
CA PRO A 257 15.03 -9.98 7.02
C PRO A 257 16.32 -9.20 6.67
N PRO A 258 16.81 -8.36 7.61
CA PRO A 258 18.14 -7.78 7.50
C PRO A 258 19.21 -8.84 7.28
N ASP A 259 20.17 -8.51 6.42
CA ASP A 259 21.29 -9.38 6.07
C ASP A 259 20.91 -10.71 5.41
N PHE A 260 19.64 -10.92 5.02
CA PHE A 260 19.21 -12.16 4.38
C PHE A 260 20.07 -12.51 3.15
N TYR A 261 20.33 -11.52 2.29
CA TYR A 261 21.13 -11.74 1.08
C TYR A 261 22.62 -11.91 1.39
N SER A 262 23.19 -11.15 2.33
CA SER A 262 24.60 -11.30 2.69
C SER A 262 24.87 -12.68 3.32
N VAL A 263 23.93 -13.22 4.11
CA VAL A 263 24.03 -14.56 4.70
C VAL A 263 23.90 -15.68 3.66
N ILE A 264 22.97 -15.58 2.70
CA ILE A 264 22.84 -16.62 1.65
C ILE A 264 24.06 -16.65 0.73
N PHE A 265 24.55 -15.48 0.32
CA PHE A 265 25.68 -15.41 -0.61
C PHE A 265 27.04 -15.66 0.06
N SER A 266 27.17 -15.47 1.37
CA SER A 266 28.41 -15.81 2.11
C SER A 266 28.57 -17.32 2.36
N CYS A 267 27.49 -18.09 2.41
CA CYS A 267 27.54 -19.55 2.50
C CYS A 267 27.92 -20.27 1.18
N SER A 268 28.13 -19.52 0.08
CA SER A 268 28.42 -20.08 -1.25
C SER A 268 29.91 -20.07 -1.64
N ASN A 269 30.82 -19.85 -0.68
CA ASN A 269 32.28 -19.95 -0.86
C ASN A 269 32.88 -21.03 0.05
#